data_AF-A0A932SP66-F1
#
_entry.id   AF-A0A932SP66-F1
#
_cell.length_a   1.000
_cell.length_b   1.000
_cell.length_c   1.000
_cell.angle_alpha   90.00
_cell.angle_beta   90.00
_cell.angle_gamma   90.00
#
_symmetry.space_group_name_H-M   'P 1'
#
loop_
_entity.id
_entity.type
_entity.pdbx_description
1 polymer ?
#
loop_
_entity_poly.entity_id
_entity_poly.type
_entity_poly.pdbx_seq_one_letter_code
_entity_poly.pdbx_strand_id
1 'polypeptide(L)'
;MLADAIQRSLLLREEQKDLLLEALPRFSPERQTELATLLEREAGIVDAYAAKVIGRAVQEGDSGFLDALNVFLKRSIGPLFTMQEKFERGEEEQEMEHFFDDRV
;
A
#
# COMPACT_ATOMS: atom_id res chain seq x y z
N MET A 1 6.41 -3.62 -14.62
CA MET A 1 7.63 -3.35 -15.43
C MET A 1 8.79 -3.07 -14.49
N LEU A 2 10.04 -3.41 -14.82
CA LEU A 2 11.18 -3.26 -13.90
C LEU A 2 11.42 -1.81 -13.44
N ALA A 3 11.18 -0.84 -14.33
CA ALA A 3 11.22 0.59 -13.98
C ALA A 3 10.19 0.97 -12.89
N ASP A 4 8.99 0.40 -12.94
CA ASP A 4 7.96 0.61 -11.90
C ASP A 4 8.37 -0.02 -10.57
N ALA A 5 9.01 -1.20 -10.60
CA ALA A 5 9.54 -1.84 -9.39
C ALA A 5 10.66 -1.00 -8.73
N ILE A 6 11.56 -0.40 -9.53
CA ILE A 6 12.59 0.51 -9.02
C ILE A 6 11.95 1.73 -8.36
N GLN A 7 10.97 2.35 -9.02
CA GLN A 7 10.27 3.54 -8.51
C GLN A 7 9.52 3.27 -7.19
N ARG A 8 8.89 2.09 -7.10
CA ARG A 8 8.11 1.66 -5.93
C ARG A 8 8.95 1.11 -4.77
N SER A 9 10.25 0.92 -4.97
CA SER A 9 11.16 0.52 -3.89
C SER A 9 11.13 1.54 -2.75
N LEU A 10 10.92 1.04 -1.54
CA LEU A 10 10.99 1.73 -0.26
C LEU A 10 12.41 1.70 0.33
N LEU A 11 13.26 0.76 -0.10
CA LEU A 11 14.64 0.62 0.37
C LEU A 11 15.65 1.43 -0.45
N LEU A 12 15.31 1.78 -1.70
CA LEU A 12 16.14 2.64 -2.54
C LEU A 12 15.86 4.12 -2.24
N ARG A 13 16.94 4.90 -2.11
CA ARG A 13 16.86 6.37 -2.12
C ARG A 13 16.59 6.88 -3.52
N GLU A 14 16.02 8.07 -3.64
CA GLU A 14 15.71 8.69 -4.94
C GLU A 14 16.94 8.75 -5.86
N GLU A 15 18.12 9.11 -5.34
CA GLU A 15 19.34 9.14 -6.17
C GLU A 15 19.72 7.75 -6.71
N GLN A 16 19.45 6.69 -5.95
CA GLN A 16 19.72 5.31 -6.36
C GLN A 16 18.70 4.84 -7.40
N LYS A 17 17.43 5.25 -7.26
CA LYS A 17 16.38 4.99 -8.24
C LYS A 17 16.73 5.64 -9.58
N ASP A 18 17.14 6.90 -9.57
CA ASP A 18 17.53 7.64 -10.78
C ASP A 18 18.71 6.96 -11.49
N LEU A 19 19.77 6.62 -10.74
CA LEU A 19 20.93 5.91 -11.30
C LEU A 19 20.55 4.55 -11.90
N LEU A 20 19.68 3.79 -11.23
CA LEU A 20 19.23 2.50 -11.73
C LEU A 20 18.37 2.64 -12.98
N LEU A 21 17.50 3.65 -13.04
CA LEU A 21 16.65 3.91 -14.20
C LEU A 21 17.45 4.39 -15.41
N GLU A 22 18.46 5.24 -15.21
CA GLU A 22 19.37 5.66 -16.28
C GLU A 22 20.21 4.48 -16.81
N ALA A 23 20.64 3.59 -15.92
CA ALA A 23 21.44 2.42 -16.28
C ALA A 23 20.62 1.27 -16.87
N LEU A 24 19.31 1.20 -16.59
CA LEU A 24 18.43 0.09 -16.94
C LEU A 24 18.47 -0.30 -18.43
N PRO A 25 18.48 0.63 -19.41
CA PRO A 25 18.56 0.27 -20.83
C PRO A 25 19.89 -0.39 -21.24
N ARG A 26 20.94 -0.21 -20.42
CA ARG A 26 22.28 -0.78 -20.66
C ARG A 26 22.47 -2.14 -19.99
N PHE A 27 21.51 -2.60 -19.19
CA PHE A 27 21.61 -3.88 -18.50
C PHE A 27 21.30 -5.03 -19.45
N SER A 28 22.13 -6.08 -19.37
CA SER A 28 21.82 -7.34 -20.03
C SER A 28 20.57 -7.98 -19.41
N PRO A 29 19.87 -8.87 -20.13
CA PRO A 29 18.71 -9.57 -19.60
C PRO A 29 18.98 -10.29 -18.26
N GLU A 30 20.18 -10.85 -18.09
CA GLU A 30 20.60 -11.53 -16.85
C GLU A 30 20.66 -10.53 -15.68
N ARG A 31 21.22 -9.34 -15.91
CA ARG A 31 21.29 -8.27 -14.90
C ARG A 31 19.91 -7.69 -14.57
N GLN A 32 19.02 -7.57 -15.55
CA GLN A 32 17.64 -7.16 -15.31
C GLN A 32 16.90 -8.21 -14.45
N THR A 33 17.15 -9.50 -14.68
CA THR A 33 16.57 -10.60 -13.90
C THR A 33 17.10 -10.62 -12.46
N GLU A 34 18.41 -10.40 -12.29
CA GLU A 34 19.03 -10.27 -10.98
C GLU A 34 18.44 -9.09 -10.20
N LEU A 35 18.32 -7.91 -10.84
CA LEU A 35 17.69 -6.74 -10.22
C LEU A 35 16.23 -7.00 -9.84
N ALA A 36 15.45 -7.63 -10.73
CA ALA A 36 14.06 -7.99 -10.44
C ALA A 36 13.97 -8.90 -9.20
N THR A 37 14.84 -9.91 -9.12
CA THR A 37 14.89 -10.83 -7.97
C THR A 37 15.22 -10.12 -6.65
N LEU A 38 16.11 -9.12 -6.70
CA LEU A 38 16.44 -8.31 -5.52
C LEU A 38 15.25 -7.45 -5.07
N LEU A 39 14.57 -6.80 -6.01
CA LEU A 39 13.40 -5.96 -5.73
C LEU A 39 12.20 -6.80 -5.25
N GLU A 40 12.02 -8.03 -5.74
CA GLU A 40 10.96 -8.92 -5.26
C GLU A 40 11.13 -9.32 -3.79
N ARG A 41 12.38 -9.44 -3.32
CA ARG A 41 12.68 -9.77 -1.92
C ARG A 41 12.42 -8.61 -0.97
N GLU A 42 12.33 -7.39 -1.49
CA GLU A 42 12.16 -6.18 -0.71
C GLU A 42 10.89 -6.20 0.13
N ALA A 43 9.76 -6.60 -0.47
CA ALA A 43 8.47 -6.65 0.23
C ALA A 43 8.55 -7.49 1.51
N GLY A 44 9.16 -8.68 1.42
CA GLY A 44 9.35 -9.56 2.58
C GLY A 44 10.26 -8.97 3.66
N ILE A 45 11.28 -8.19 3.28
CA ILE A 45 12.17 -7.52 4.24
C ILE A 45 11.42 -6.39 4.96
N VAL A 46 10.69 -5.57 4.21
CA VAL A 46 9.91 -4.46 4.74
C VAL A 46 8.82 -4.98 5.69
N ASP A 47 8.09 -6.01 5.29
CA ASP A 47 7.04 -6.63 6.11
C ASP A 47 7.60 -7.21 7.41
N ALA A 48 8.70 -7.96 7.33
CA ALA A 48 9.34 -8.54 8.51
C ALA A 48 9.85 -7.46 9.48
N TYR A 49 10.42 -6.38 8.95
CA TYR A 49 10.89 -5.26 9.77
C TYR A 49 9.73 -4.49 10.41
N ALA A 50 8.66 -4.22 9.65
CA ALA A 50 7.45 -3.57 10.14
C ALA A 50 6.81 -4.38 11.28
N ALA A 51 6.64 -5.70 11.10
CA ALA A 51 6.11 -6.59 12.12
C ALA A 51 6.97 -6.57 13.40
N LYS A 52 8.30 -6.55 13.25
CA LYS A 52 9.22 -6.45 14.39
C LYS A 52 9.09 -5.13 15.14
N VAL A 53 9.04 -4.01 14.43
CA VAL A 53 8.91 -2.67 15.03
C VAL A 53 7.58 -2.53 15.77
N ILE A 54 6.47 -2.93 15.14
CA ILE A 54 5.14 -2.89 15.76
C ILE A 54 5.09 -3.82 16.96
N GLY A 55 5.57 -5.06 16.83
CA GLY A 55 5.61 -6.03 17.93
C GLY A 55 6.42 -5.53 19.11
N ARG A 56 7.55 -4.85 18.87
CA ARG A 56 8.35 -4.21 19.91
C ARG A 56 7.60 -3.08 20.62
N ALA A 57 6.95 -2.19 19.87
CA ALA A 57 6.15 -1.10 20.45
C ALA A 57 5.03 -1.64 21.35
N VAL A 58 4.38 -2.74 20.96
CA VAL A 58 3.38 -3.42 21.80
C VAL A 58 4.00 -4.00 23.07
N GLN A 59 5.15 -4.67 22.97
CA GLN A 59 5.83 -5.27 24.12
C GLN A 59 6.33 -4.22 25.12
N GLU A 60 6.83 -3.10 24.63
CA GLU A 60 7.35 -1.99 25.44
C GLU A 60 6.23 -1.07 25.97
N GLY A 61 5.00 -1.24 25.50
CA GLY A 61 3.88 -0.39 25.87
C GLY A 61 4.02 1.05 25.34
N ASP A 62 4.64 1.22 24.17
CA ASP A 62 4.82 2.52 23.52
C ASP A 62 3.49 3.02 22.92
N SER A 63 2.64 3.56 23.81
CA SER A 63 1.33 4.09 23.44
C SER A 63 1.43 5.25 22.45
N GLY A 64 2.49 6.06 22.52
CA GLY A 64 2.70 7.19 21.61
C GLY A 64 2.88 6.73 20.16
N PHE A 65 3.72 5.72 19.94
CA PHE A 65 3.88 5.11 18.62
C PHE A 65 2.60 4.44 18.13
N LEU A 66 1.94 3.67 18.99
CA LEU A 66 0.72 2.93 18.63
C LEU A 66 -0.46 3.87 18.30
N ASP A 67 -0.61 4.97 19.04
CA ASP A 67 -1.61 5.99 18.76
C ASP A 67 -1.31 6.71 17.43
N ALA A 68 -0.04 7.06 17.18
CA ALA A 68 0.36 7.66 15.91
C ALA A 68 0.08 6.72 14.73
N LEU A 69 0.38 5.42 14.87
CA LEU A 69 0.06 4.39 13.87
C LEU A 69 -1.44 4.27 13.65
N ASN A 70 -2.25 4.28 14.71
CA ASN A 70 -3.71 4.23 14.63
C ASN A 70 -4.28 5.47 13.92
N VAL A 71 -3.78 6.66 14.22
CA VAL A 71 -4.15 7.91 13.52
C VAL A 71 -3.79 7.83 12.04
N PHE A 72 -2.60 7.31 11.71
CA PHE A 72 -2.20 7.09 10.32
C PHE A 72 -3.15 6.13 9.60
N LEU A 73 -3.45 4.96 10.19
CA LEU A 73 -4.36 3.98 9.59
C LEU A 73 -5.76 4.57 9.36
N LYS A 74 -6.29 5.32 10.32
CA LYS A 74 -7.60 6.00 10.17
C LYS A 74 -7.59 7.03 9.05
N ARG A 75 -6.51 7.77 8.84
CA ARG A 75 -6.39 8.74 7.74
C ARG A 75 -6.24 8.07 6.37
N SER A 76 -5.48 6.97 6.32
CA SER A 76 -5.14 6.29 5.07
C SER A 76 -6.23 5.33 4.59
N ILE A 77 -6.98 4.73 5.52
CA ILE A 77 -8.00 3.69 5.22
C ILE A 77 -9.43 4.19 5.53
N GLY A 78 -9.59 5.19 6.41
CA GLY A 78 -10.91 5.76 6.73
C GLY A 78 -11.74 6.18 5.51
N PRO A 79 -11.15 6.84 4.49
CA PRO A 79 -11.86 7.17 3.25
C PRO A 79 -12.35 5.95 2.45
N LEU A 80 -11.65 4.81 2.54
CA LEU A 80 -12.04 3.56 1.85
C LEU A 80 -13.26 2.92 2.51
N PHE A 81 -13.33 2.91 3.84
CA PHE A 81 -14.53 2.45 4.57
C PHE A 81 -15.72 3.40 4.40
N THR A 82 -15.49 4.71 4.34
CA THR A 82 -16.58 5.68 4.13
C THR A 82 -17.12 5.64 2.70
N MET A 83 -16.30 5.23 1.71
CA MET A 83 -16.75 4.98 0.34
C MET A 83 -17.58 3.70 0.23
N GLN A 84 -17.21 2.63 0.95
CA GLN A 84 -18.01 1.40 1.01
C GLN A 84 -19.39 1.63 1.66
N GLU A 85 -19.46 2.33 2.80
CA GLU A 85 -20.75 2.64 3.44
C GLU A 85 -21.65 3.54 2.58
N LYS A 86 -21.07 4.42 1.74
CA LYS A 86 -21.84 5.24 0.79
C LYS A 86 -22.29 4.46 -0.44
N PHE A 87 -21.54 3.44 -0.86
CA PHE A 87 -21.93 2.56 -1.95
C PHE A 87 -23.08 1.63 -1.51
N GLU A 88 -22.97 1.03 -0.32
CA GLU A 88 -24.03 0.18 0.24
C GLU A 88 -25.32 0.98 0.52
N ARG A 89 -25.23 2.22 1.04
CA ARG A 89 -26.41 3.09 1.20
C ARG A 89 -27.02 3.59 -0.11
N GLY A 90 -26.19 3.81 -1.14
CA GLY A 90 -26.67 4.23 -2.46
C GLY A 90 -27.44 3.14 -3.20
N GLU A 91 -27.06 1.87 -2.99
CA GLU A 91 -27.79 0.71 -3.52
C GLU A 91 -29.11 0.45 -2.76
N GLU A 92 -29.15 0.63 -1.43
CA GLU A 92 -30.40 0.53 -0.65
C GLU A 92 -31.41 1.66 -0.99
N GLU A 93 -30.97 2.89 -1.23
CA GLU A 93 -31.86 3.99 -1.65
C GLU A 93 -32.40 3.79 -3.07
N GLN A 94 -31.61 3.25 -4.01
CA GLN A 94 -32.09 2.94 -5.37
C GLN A 94 -33.03 1.73 -5.42
N GLU A 95 -32.80 0.69 -4.61
CA GLU A 95 -33.77 -0.42 -4.52
C GLU A 95 -35.09 0.07 -3.91
N MET A 96 -35.07 0.94 -2.90
CA MET A 96 -36.31 1.47 -2.32
C MET A 96 -37.08 2.39 -3.28
N GLU A 97 -36.43 3.21 -4.12
CA GLU A 97 -37.14 4.04 -5.11
C GLU A 97 -37.90 3.20 -6.17
N HIS A 98 -37.34 2.07 -6.62
CA HIS A 98 -38.02 1.18 -7.57
C HIS A 98 -39.17 0.36 -6.97
N PHE A 99 -39.22 0.18 -5.65
CA PHE A 99 -40.30 -0.54 -4.97
C PHE A 99 -41.60 0.28 -4.81
N PHE A 100 -41.53 1.62 -4.87
CA PHE A 100 -42.70 2.50 -4.72
C PHE A 100 -43.35 2.93 -6.04
N ASP A 101 -42.65 2.79 -7.18
CA ASP A 101 -43.20 3.13 -8.51
C ASP A 101 -44.11 2.03 -9.10
N ASP A 102 -44.06 0.80 -8.60
CA ASP A 102 -44.89 -0.32 -9.08
C ASP A 102 -46.30 -0.40 -8.45
N ARG A 103 -46.75 0.64 -7.72
CA ARG A 103 -48.10 0.70 -7.11
C ARG A 103 -48.82 2.05 -7.22
N VAL A 104 -48.78 2.69 -8.39
CA VAL A 104 -49.74 3.77 -8.73
C VAL A 104 -50.48 3.44 -10.01
#